data_AF-A0ABD5WC25-F1
#
_entry.id   AF-A0ABD5WC25-F1
#
_cell.length_a   1.000
_cell.length_b   1.000
_cell.length_c   1.000
_cell.angle_alpha   90.00
_cell.angle_beta   90.00
_cell.angle_gamma   90.00
#
_symmetry.space_group_name_H-M   'P 1'
#
loop_
_entity.id
_entity.type
_entity.pdbx_description
1 polymer ?
#
loop_
_entity_poly.entity_id
_entity_poly.type
_entity_poly.pdbx_seq_one_letter_code
_entity_poly.pdbx_strand_id
1 'polypeptide(L)'
;MPHRQLRKIGTDSVGIVLERSDFLERDGILDDEGDLPENTTAFTERLGERTYLVRVPEDGHVPELHECAPIRRVAGQLYLENTTSGGEAPRAD
;
A
#
# COMPACT_ATOMS: atom_id res chain seq x y z
N MET A 1 -14.12 4.41 5.91
CA MET A 1 -12.69 4.54 6.25
C MET A 1 -12.53 5.74 7.17
N PRO A 2 -11.67 5.66 8.19
CA PRO A 2 -11.44 6.82 9.05
C PRO A 2 -10.79 7.94 8.22
N HIS A 3 -11.36 9.15 8.31
CA HIS A 3 -10.77 10.33 7.69
C HIS A 3 -9.58 10.79 8.55
N ARG A 4 -8.41 10.94 7.94
CA ARG A 4 -7.20 11.45 8.61
C ARG A 4 -6.84 12.80 8.04
N GLN A 5 -6.42 13.72 8.91
CA GLN A 5 -5.85 14.99 8.49
C GLN A 5 -4.37 14.79 8.15
N LEU A 6 -3.96 15.33 7.01
CA LEU A 6 -2.54 15.52 6.72
C LEU A 6 -2.00 16.60 7.67
N ARG A 7 -0.82 16.37 8.26
CA ARG A 7 -0.16 17.35 9.10
C ARG A 7 0.90 18.07 8.28
N LYS A 8 0.95 19.40 8.36
CA LYS A 8 2.10 20.15 7.86
C LYS A 8 3.29 19.88 8.77
N ILE A 9 4.41 19.40 8.24
CA ILE A 9 5.64 19.14 9.01
C ILE A 9 6.63 20.29 8.82
N GLY A 10 6.73 20.82 7.60
CA GLY A 10 7.61 21.94 7.25
C GLY A 10 7.01 22.83 6.17
N THR A 11 7.84 23.67 5.57
CA THR A 11 7.42 24.54 4.46
C THR A 11 7.00 23.70 3.25
N ASP A 12 7.77 22.64 2.95
CA ASP A 12 7.63 21.85 1.72
C ASP A 12 7.23 20.39 1.97
N SER A 13 6.77 20.05 3.18
CA SER A 13 6.43 18.68 3.55
C SER A 13 5.13 18.55 4.34
N VAL A 14 4.40 17.47 4.03
CA VAL A 14 3.21 17.03 4.74
C VAL A 14 3.42 15.60 5.25
N GLY A 15 2.86 15.29 6.40
CA GLY A 15 2.85 13.98 7.03
C GLY A 15 1.48 13.34 6.98
N ILE A 16 1.49 12.01 6.85
CA ILE A 16 0.33 11.15 7.07
C ILE A 16 0.48 10.54 8.47
N VAL A 17 -0.56 10.61 9.29
CA VAL A 17 -0.57 9.97 10.60
C VAL A 17 -1.10 8.55 10.44
N LEU A 18 -0.23 7.58 10.69
CA LEU A 18 -0.64 6.19 10.93
C LEU A 18 -0.99 6.06 12.41
N GLU A 19 -2.19 5.56 12.72
CA GLU A 19 -2.52 5.26 14.11
C GLU A 19 -1.71 4.05 14.57
N ARG A 20 -1.27 4.11 15.82
CA ARG A 20 -0.71 2.94 16.48
C ARG A 20 -1.75 1.82 16.41
N SER A 21 -1.37 0.74 15.77
CA SER A 21 -2.23 -0.40 15.51
C SER A 21 -1.43 -1.67 15.66
N ASP A 22 -2.11 -2.76 15.99
CA ASP A 22 -1.52 -4.10 16.09
C ASP A 22 -0.75 -4.48 14.82
N PHE A 23 -1.07 -3.90 13.65
CA PHE A 23 -0.32 -4.13 12.43
C PHE A 23 1.09 -3.53 12.48
N LEU A 24 1.25 -2.29 12.96
CA LEU A 24 2.59 -1.67 13.04
C LEU A 24 3.51 -2.42 14.01
N GLU A 25 2.95 -2.92 15.12
CA GLU A 25 3.69 -3.73 16.10
C GLU A 25 4.04 -5.10 15.52
N ARG A 26 3.09 -5.78 14.85
CA ARG A 26 3.33 -7.09 14.20
C ARG A 26 4.32 -7.01 13.05
N ASP A 27 4.35 -5.89 12.33
CA ASP A 27 5.25 -5.66 11.21
C ASP A 27 6.64 -5.17 11.68
N GLY A 28 6.89 -5.10 13.00
CA GLY A 28 8.18 -4.70 13.57
C GLY A 28 8.55 -3.23 13.31
N ILE A 29 7.57 -2.40 12.93
CA ILE A 29 7.77 -0.98 12.67
C ILE A 29 7.98 -0.21 13.98
N LEU A 30 7.35 -0.69 15.05
CA LEU A 30 7.53 -0.15 16.40
C LEU A 30 8.43 -1.09 17.21
N ASP A 31 9.25 -0.54 18.09
CA ASP A 31 10.07 -1.31 19.03
C ASP A 31 9.25 -1.89 20.20
N ASP A 32 9.93 -2.55 21.15
CA ASP A 32 9.29 -3.19 22.31
C ASP A 32 8.63 -2.18 23.28
N GLU A 33 9.08 -0.92 23.28
CA GLU A 33 8.46 0.19 24.02
C GLU A 33 7.29 0.80 23.21
N GLY A 34 7.24 0.44 21.92
CA GLY A 34 6.26 0.84 20.95
C GLY A 34 6.52 2.21 20.35
N ASP A 35 7.77 2.65 20.42
CA ASP A 35 8.27 3.83 19.74
C ASP A 35 8.78 3.46 18.34
N LEU A 36 8.90 4.47 17.48
CA LEU A 36 9.44 4.28 16.13
C LEU A 36 10.97 4.31 16.23
N PRO A 37 11.69 3.25 15.81
CA PRO A 37 13.14 3.22 15.89
C PRO A 37 13.80 4.38 15.14
N GLU A 38 14.93 4.85 15.67
CA GLU A 38 15.73 5.87 14.99
C GLU A 38 16.15 5.39 13.60
N ASN A 39 16.09 6.30 12.61
CA ASN A 39 16.39 6.03 11.20
C ASN A 39 15.40 5.12 10.48
N THR A 40 14.20 4.86 11.03
CA THR A 40 13.12 4.24 10.24
C THR A 40 12.79 5.13 9.04
N THR A 41 12.88 4.56 7.84
CA THR A 41 12.57 5.26 6.60
C THR A 41 11.30 4.70 5.96
N ALA A 42 10.60 5.55 5.21
CA ALA A 42 9.47 5.14 4.42
C ALA A 42 9.66 5.62 2.98
N PHE A 43 9.29 4.77 2.03
CA PHE A 43 9.33 5.05 0.61
C PHE A 43 7.95 5.48 0.15
N THR A 44 7.90 6.58 -0.60
CA THR A 44 6.67 7.08 -1.20
C THR A 44 6.73 6.97 -2.71
N GLU A 45 5.66 6.50 -3.32
CA GLU A 45 5.52 6.40 -4.77
C GLU A 45 4.18 7.01 -5.19
N ARG A 46 4.19 7.85 -6.23
CA ARG A 46 2.96 8.40 -6.80
C ARG A 46 2.43 7.42 -7.85
N LEU A 47 1.24 6.87 -7.62
CA LEU A 47 0.58 5.95 -8.55
C LEU A 47 -0.36 6.64 -9.54
N GLY A 48 -0.72 7.90 -9.29
CA GLY A 48 -1.66 8.66 -10.11
C GLY A 48 -1.98 10.03 -9.54
N GLU A 49 -3.02 10.68 -10.09
CA GLU A 49 -3.54 11.91 -9.49
C GLU A 49 -4.03 11.63 -8.05
N ARG A 50 -3.51 12.42 -7.09
CA ARG A 50 -3.87 12.36 -5.65
C ARG A 50 -3.76 10.97 -5.02
N THR A 51 -2.96 10.08 -5.63
CA THR A 51 -2.83 8.69 -5.22
C THR A 51 -1.36 8.38 -4.97
N TYR A 52 -1.07 8.01 -3.72
CA TYR A 52 0.28 7.77 -3.24
C TYR A 52 0.32 6.45 -2.47
N LEU A 53 1.37 5.69 -2.69
CA LEU A 53 1.72 4.50 -1.92
C LEU A 53 2.80 4.87 -0.91
N VAL A 54 2.65 4.39 0.32
CA VAL A 54 3.67 4.46 1.37
C VAL A 54 4.08 3.04 1.71
N ARG A 55 5.39 2.78 1.74
CA ARG A 55 5.97 1.48 2.11
C ARG A 55 7.07 1.68 3.13
N VAL A 56 7.10 0.84 4.15
CA VAL A 56 8.19 0.79 5.13
C VAL A 56 9.02 -0.45 4.79
N PRO A 57 10.35 -0.33 4.59
CA PRO A 57 11.19 -1.49 4.32
C PRO A 57 11.32 -2.39 5.54
N GLU A 58 11.49 -3.68 5.28
CA GLU A 58 11.92 -4.68 6.25
C GLU A 58 13.30 -5.17 5.81
N ASP A 59 14.32 -5.06 6.66
CA ASP A 59 15.72 -5.44 6.35
C ASP A 59 16.28 -4.82 5.06
N GLY A 60 15.84 -3.60 4.74
CA GLY A 60 16.24 -2.88 3.53
C GLY A 60 15.55 -3.33 2.25
N HIS A 61 14.65 -4.32 2.32
CA HIS A 61 13.79 -4.72 1.21
C HIS A 61 12.53 -3.85 1.20
N VAL A 62 12.28 -3.16 0.09
CA VAL A 62 11.05 -2.39 -0.12
C VAL A 62 10.04 -3.29 -0.82
N PRO A 63 8.88 -3.60 -0.21
CA PRO A 63 7.90 -4.48 -0.84
C PRO A 63 7.42 -3.95 -2.19
N GLU A 64 7.49 -4.78 -3.22
CA GLU A 64 6.95 -4.46 -4.53
C GLU A 64 5.42 -4.59 -4.55
N LEU A 65 4.74 -3.82 -5.41
CA LEU A 65 3.27 -3.81 -5.49
C LEU A 65 2.68 -5.22 -5.69
N HIS A 66 3.34 -6.03 -6.51
CA HIS A 66 2.91 -7.40 -6.81
C HIS A 66 3.24 -8.39 -5.69
N GLU A 67 4.03 -8.02 -4.70
CA GLU A 67 4.29 -8.84 -3.50
C GLU A 67 3.17 -8.67 -2.48
N CYS A 68 2.47 -7.53 -2.50
CA CYS A 68 1.35 -7.22 -1.61
C CYS A 68 0.13 -8.12 -1.92
N ALA A 69 -0.24 -8.98 -0.96
CA ALA A 69 -1.33 -9.93 -1.12
C ALA A 69 -2.69 -9.30 -1.53
N PRO A 70 -3.13 -8.16 -0.97
CA PRO A 70 -4.37 -7.51 -1.39
C PRO A 70 -4.33 -7.04 -2.86
N ILE A 71 -3.20 -6.51 -3.31
CA ILE A 71 -3.02 -6.06 -4.71
C ILE A 71 -3.10 -7.24 -5.67
N ARG A 72 -2.37 -8.34 -5.38
CA ARG A 72 -2.47 -9.57 -6.17
C ARG A 72 -3.89 -10.11 -6.24
N ARG A 73 -4.62 -10.09 -5.13
CA ARG A 73 -6.01 -10.56 -5.06
C ARG A 73 -6.91 -9.74 -6.00
N VAL A 74 -6.85 -8.41 -5.92
CA VAL A 74 -7.65 -7.51 -6.76
C VAL A 74 -7.27 -7.68 -8.23
N ALA A 75 -5.98 -7.73 -8.54
CA ALA A 75 -5.51 -7.95 -9.91
C ALA A 75 -6.03 -9.27 -10.49
N GLY A 76 -6.02 -10.36 -9.70
CA GLY A 76 -6.58 -11.65 -10.10
C GLY A 76 -8.09 -11.60 -10.32
N GLN A 77 -8.85 -10.89 -9.49
CA GLN A 77 -10.30 -10.70 -9.67
C GLN A 77 -10.60 -9.97 -10.97
N LEU A 78 -9.92 -8.85 -11.23
CA LEU A 78 -10.07 -8.08 -12.47
C LEU A 78 -9.73 -8.91 -13.71
N TYR A 79 -8.68 -9.74 -13.64
CA TYR A 79 -8.32 -10.64 -14.74
C TYR A 79 -9.45 -11.64 -15.05
N LEU A 80 -10.03 -12.26 -14.03
CA LEU A 80 -11.11 -13.23 -14.17
C LEU A 80 -12.41 -12.59 -14.71
N GLU A 81 -12.74 -11.39 -14.27
CA GLU A 81 -13.91 -10.63 -14.76
C GLU A 81 -13.77 -10.29 -16.26
N ASN A 82 -12.58 -9.86 -16.67
CA ASN A 82 -12.31 -9.49 -18.07
C ASN A 82 -12.23 -10.71 -19.00
N THR A 83 -11.77 -11.87 -18.54
CA THR A 83 -11.75 -13.08 -19.38
C THR A 83 -13.13 -13.74 -19.52
N THR A 84 -13.99 -13.62 -18.50
CA THR A 84 -15.36 -14.17 -18.54
C THR A 84 -16.28 -13.37 -19.48
N SER A 85 -16.02 -12.07 -19.64
CA SER A 85 -16.83 -11.16 -20.46
C SER A 85 -16.48 -11.18 -21.96
N GLY A 86 -15.39 -11.83 -22.36
CA GLY A 86 -14.88 -11.86 -23.74
C GLY A 86 -15.18 -13.13 -24.55
N GLY A 87 -16.01 -14.03 -24.04
CA GLY A 87 -16.24 -15.36 -24.61
C GLY A 87 -17.51 -15.50 -25.46
N GLU A 88 -17.74 -14.65 -26.47
CA GLU A 88 -18.60 -15.03 -27.59
C GLU A 88 -17.74 -15.73 -28.65
N ALA A 89 -17.75 -17.06 -28.62
CA ALA A 89 -17.19 -17.87 -29.70
C ALA A 89 -17.91 -17.54 -31.01
N PRO A 90 -17.21 -17.33 -32.13
CA PRO A 90 -17.87 -17.18 -33.42
C PRO A 90 -18.59 -18.48 -33.72
N ARG A 91 -19.93 -18.41 -33.79
CA ARG A 91 -20.74 -19.51 -34.35
C ARG A 91 -20.34 -19.62 -35.82
N ALA A 92 -19.69 -20.73 -36.17
CA ALA A 92 -19.47 -21.10 -37.56
C ALA A 92 -20.78 -21.67 -38.10
N ASP A 93 -21.38 -20.97 -39.07
CA ASP A 93 -22.35 -21.53 -40.02
C ASP A 93 -21.61 -22.33 -41.10
#